data_AF-A0A965MW01-F1
#
_entry.id   AF-A0A965MW01-F1
#
_cell.length_a   1.000
_cell.length_b   1.000
_cell.length_c   1.000
_cell.angle_alpha   90.00
_cell.angle_beta   90.00
_cell.angle_gamma   90.00
#
_symmetry.space_group_name_H-M   'P 1'
#
loop_
_entity.id
_entity.type
_entity.pdbx_description
1 polymer ?
#
loop_
_entity_poly.entity_id
_entity_poly.type
_entity_poly.pdbx_seq_one_letter_code
_entity_poly.pdbx_strand_id
1 'polypeptide(L)'
;MNPNPDISNLNPFKKGQSGNPNGRPRKYVSTLIDQGYKRSEINDTIQNMMAMTLEEVKAVWDNPTATVLEKTIASAIRKSIEKGTLYSMETLLSRVYGQPKQEVAATISPQPIWQGVKLQVDTNNNGNQD
;
A
#
# COMPACT_ATOMS: atom_id res chain seq x y z
N MET A 1 3.12 -29.51 42.86
CA MET A 1 3.30 -28.06 43.07
C MET A 1 3.98 -27.84 44.40
N ASN A 2 4.92 -26.88 44.49
CA ASN A 2 5.46 -26.45 45.79
C ASN A 2 4.34 -25.72 46.56
N PRO A 3 3.94 -26.18 47.77
CA PRO A 3 2.89 -25.55 48.55
C PRO A 3 3.28 -24.18 49.12
N ASN A 4 4.57 -23.83 49.12
CA ASN A 4 5.05 -22.53 49.62
C ASN A 4 6.15 -21.95 48.70
N PRO A 5 5.77 -21.30 47.58
CA PRO A 5 6.72 -20.60 46.72
C PRO A 5 7.25 -19.33 47.38
N ASP A 6 8.55 -19.09 47.29
CA ASP A 6 9.15 -17.83 47.75
C ASP A 6 8.69 -16.67 46.84
N ILE A 7 7.92 -15.75 47.42
CA ILE A 7 7.32 -14.60 46.75
C ILE A 7 8.04 -13.27 47.07
N SER A 8 9.14 -13.31 47.83
CA SER A 8 9.81 -12.13 48.39
C SER A 8 10.27 -11.09 47.36
N ASN A 9 10.54 -11.51 46.13
CA ASN A 9 11.06 -10.65 45.06
C ASN A 9 10.04 -10.32 43.94
N LEU A 10 8.76 -10.72 44.11
CA LEU A 10 7.73 -10.42 43.11
C LEU A 10 7.06 -9.09 43.42
N ASN A 11 7.15 -8.13 42.49
CA ASN A 11 6.34 -6.92 42.52
C ASN A 11 4.97 -7.20 41.87
N PRO A 12 3.87 -7.26 42.64
CA PRO A 12 2.55 -7.52 42.07
C PRO A 12 2.11 -6.36 41.17
N PHE A 13 1.68 -6.68 39.95
CA PHE A 13 1.12 -5.68 39.04
C PHE A 13 -0.17 -5.10 39.63
N LYS A 14 -0.30 -3.77 39.65
CA LYS A 14 -1.56 -3.13 40.03
C LYS A 14 -2.61 -3.47 38.99
N LYS A 15 -3.81 -3.88 39.43
CA LYS A 15 -4.93 -4.20 38.52
C LYS A 15 -5.22 -2.99 37.62
N GLY A 16 -5.18 -3.20 36.29
CA GLY A 16 -5.36 -2.14 35.29
C GLY A 16 -4.07 -1.45 34.83
N GLN A 17 -2.91 -1.79 35.41
CA GLN A 17 -1.62 -1.29 34.99
C GLN A 17 -0.87 -2.36 34.19
N SER A 18 -0.50 -2.03 32.95
CA SER A 18 0.41 -2.88 32.16
C SER A 18 1.77 -2.96 32.87
N GLY A 19 2.36 -4.16 32.92
CA GLY A 19 3.73 -4.35 33.41
C GLY A 19 4.79 -3.64 32.57
N ASN A 20 4.41 -3.19 31.37
CA ASN A 20 5.19 -2.28 30.55
C ASN A 20 4.30 -1.07 30.17
N PRO A 21 4.29 0.00 31.00
CA PRO A 21 3.44 1.18 30.78
C PRO A 21 3.73 1.92 29.46
N ASN A 22 4.98 1.91 29.01
CA ASN A 22 5.40 2.58 27.77
C ASN A 22 5.35 1.66 26.54
N GLY A 23 4.90 0.41 26.71
CA GLY A 23 4.86 -0.59 25.65
C GLY A 23 6.24 -0.91 25.07
N ARG A 24 6.26 -1.68 23.98
CA ARG A 24 7.50 -1.92 23.24
C ARG A 24 7.94 -0.59 22.59
N PRO A 25 9.20 -0.14 22.79
CA PRO A 25 9.71 1.03 22.08
C PRO A 25 9.46 0.92 20.57
N ARG A 26 8.96 2.00 19.95
CA ARG A 26 8.73 2.02 18.50
C ARG A 26 10.05 1.83 17.76
N LYS A 27 9.99 1.17 16.60
CA LYS A 27 11.17 0.95 15.74
C LYS A 27 11.74 2.30 15.31
N TYR A 28 13.06 2.40 15.17
CA TYR A 28 13.77 3.64 14.78
C TYR A 28 13.21 4.29 13.50
N VAL A 29 12.85 3.47 12.51
CA VAL A 29 12.23 3.96 11.26
C VAL A 29 10.85 4.56 11.52
N SER A 30 10.06 3.98 12.42
CA SER A 30 8.74 4.50 12.78
C SER A 30 8.80 5.77 13.63
N THR A 31 9.85 5.97 14.42
CA THR A 31 10.08 7.24 15.13
C THR A 31 10.55 8.35 14.21
N LEU A 32 11.31 8.03 13.16
CA LEU A 32 11.72 8.97 12.12
C LEU A 32 10.55 9.39 11.21
N ILE A 33 9.58 8.49 10.98
CA ILE A 33 8.37 8.79 10.20
C ILE A 33 7.52 9.88 10.87
N ASP A 34 7.46 9.95 12.20
CA ASP A 34 6.74 11.01 12.92
C ASP A 34 7.38 12.40 12.71
N GLN A 35 8.67 12.46 12.33
CA GLN A 35 9.38 13.68 11.93
C GLN A 35 9.38 13.91 10.41
N GLY A 36 8.86 12.94 9.65
CA GLY A 36 8.85 12.94 8.20
C GLY A 36 7.56 13.50 7.60
N TYR A 37 7.52 13.51 6.27
CA TYR A 37 6.40 14.00 5.49
C TYR A 37 5.10 13.23 5.73
N LYS A 38 3.99 13.96 5.96
CA LYS A 38 2.63 13.42 5.83
C LYS A 38 2.34 13.09 4.37
N ARG A 39 1.39 12.18 4.13
CA ARG A 39 1.01 11.76 2.76
C ARG A 39 0.62 12.94 1.86
N SER A 40 -0.05 13.96 2.40
CA SER A 40 -0.38 15.19 1.66
C SER A 40 0.88 15.98 1.28
N GLU A 41 1.79 16.16 2.23
CA GLU A 41 3.03 16.92 2.04
C GLU A 41 3.96 16.25 1.02
N ILE A 42 3.92 14.91 0.90
CA ILE A 42 4.63 14.19 -0.17
C ILE A 42 4.11 14.58 -1.56
N ASN A 43 2.80 14.74 -1.72
CA ASN A 43 2.24 15.12 -3.00
C ASN A 43 2.57 16.58 -3.32
N ASP A 44 2.49 17.46 -2.33
CA ASP A 44 2.80 18.88 -2.48
C ASP A 44 4.28 19.10 -2.82
N THR A 45 5.19 18.35 -2.18
CA THR A 45 6.63 18.39 -2.51
C THR A 45 6.91 17.92 -3.93
N ILE A 46 6.27 16.83 -4.39
CA ILE A 46 6.41 16.38 -5.79
C ILE A 46 5.90 17.44 -6.77
N GLN A 47 4.75 18.05 -6.51
CA GLN A 47 4.20 19.12 -7.36
C GLN A 47 5.14 20.33 -7.42
N ASN A 48 5.60 20.81 -6.26
CA ASN A 48 6.50 21.95 -6.18
C ASN A 48 7.81 21.68 -6.93
N MET A 49 8.39 20.48 -6.77
CA MET A 49 9.60 20.10 -7.47
C MET A 49 9.43 19.95 -8.97
N MET A 50 8.25 19.53 -9.46
CA MET A 50 7.98 19.49 -10.90
C MET A 50 7.77 20.88 -11.51
N ALA A 51 7.38 21.87 -10.71
CA ALA A 51 7.22 23.26 -11.14
C ALA A 51 8.53 24.07 -11.08
N MET A 52 9.58 23.53 -10.47
CA MET A 52 10.90 24.16 -10.37
C MET A 52 11.66 24.14 -11.70
N THR A 53 12.58 25.08 -11.85
CA THR A 53 13.55 25.12 -12.94
C THR A 53 14.67 24.09 -12.74
N LEU A 54 15.42 23.79 -13.81
CA LEU A 54 16.51 22.82 -13.76
C LEU A 54 17.62 23.21 -12.77
N GLU A 55 17.86 24.50 -12.59
CA GLU A 55 18.85 25.03 -11.64
C GLU A 55 18.41 24.83 -10.18
N GLU A 56 17.13 25.07 -9.88
CA GLU A 56 16.56 24.88 -8.56
C GLU A 56 16.52 23.38 -8.18
N VAL A 57 16.14 22.51 -9.12
CA VAL A 57 16.18 21.05 -8.89
C VAL A 57 17.60 20.58 -8.62
N LYS A 58 18.60 21.16 -9.28
CA LYS A 58 20.02 20.87 -9.01
C LYS A 58 20.44 21.35 -7.61
N ALA A 59 20.00 22.53 -7.18
CA ALA A 59 20.25 23.03 -5.83
C ALA A 59 19.66 22.11 -4.75
N VAL A 60 18.45 21.56 -4.97
CA VAL A 60 17.84 20.56 -4.07
C VAL A 60 18.65 19.26 -4.05
N TRP A 61 19.15 18.82 -5.20
CA TRP A 61 19.97 17.60 -5.29
C TRP A 61 21.30 17.73 -4.55
N ASP A 62 22.00 18.85 -4.74
CA ASP A 62 23.33 19.11 -4.16
C ASP A 62 23.26 19.44 -2.66
N ASN A 63 22.10 19.80 -2.13
CA ASN A 63 21.93 20.09 -0.71
C ASN A 63 22.21 18.84 0.18
N PRO A 64 23.18 18.88 1.11
CA PRO A 64 23.49 17.74 1.98
C PRO A 64 22.42 17.45 3.04
N THR A 65 21.58 18.44 3.38
CA THR A 65 20.49 18.27 4.35
C THR A 65 19.18 17.81 3.73
N ALA A 66 19.10 17.75 2.40
CA ALA A 66 17.91 17.30 1.71
C ALA A 66 17.61 15.83 2.03
N THR A 67 16.32 15.54 2.20
CA THR A 67 15.83 14.21 2.50
C THR A 67 16.06 13.25 1.32
N VAL A 68 16.09 11.95 1.62
CA VAL A 68 16.22 10.91 0.58
C VAL A 68 15.09 11.00 -0.44
N LEU A 69 13.89 11.42 -0.02
CA LEU A 69 12.73 11.62 -0.90
C LEU A 69 13.01 12.71 -1.95
N GLU A 70 13.38 13.91 -1.50
CA GLU A 70 13.67 15.05 -2.38
C GLU A 70 14.83 14.75 -3.33
N LYS A 71 15.91 14.16 -2.80
CA LYS A 71 17.02 13.72 -3.65
C LYS A 71 16.52 12.75 -4.73
N THR A 72 15.77 11.72 -4.35
CA THR A 72 15.28 10.72 -5.32
C THR A 72 14.41 11.34 -6.41
N ILE A 73 13.49 12.24 -6.05
CA ILE A 73 12.63 12.93 -7.03
C ILE A 73 13.49 13.83 -7.93
N ALA A 74 14.44 14.59 -7.38
CA ALA A 74 15.32 15.47 -8.14
C ALA A 74 16.20 14.68 -9.13
N SER A 75 16.71 13.52 -8.70
CA SER A 75 17.43 12.59 -9.57
C SER A 75 16.55 12.03 -10.69
N ALA A 76 15.31 11.67 -10.38
CA ALA A 76 14.37 11.16 -11.36
C ALA A 76 14.05 12.21 -12.43
N ILE A 77 13.80 13.46 -12.02
CA ILE A 77 13.57 14.60 -12.93
C ILE A 77 14.81 14.85 -13.79
N ARG A 78 16.01 14.88 -13.19
CA ARG A 78 17.25 15.10 -13.95
C ARG A 78 17.47 14.01 -14.99
N LYS A 79 17.30 12.74 -14.58
CA LYS A 79 17.46 11.58 -15.46
C LYS A 79 16.39 11.51 -16.55
N SER A 80 15.16 11.96 -16.28
CA SER A 80 14.10 12.01 -17.31
C SER A 80 14.38 13.08 -18.36
N ILE A 81 14.98 14.21 -17.96
CA ILE A 81 15.42 15.24 -18.89
C ILE A 81 16.61 14.73 -19.71
N GLU A 82 17.63 14.14 -19.06
CA GLU A 82 18.81 13.57 -19.74
C GLU A 82 18.44 12.48 -20.76
N LYS A 83 17.48 11.60 -20.42
CA LYS A 83 17.03 10.51 -21.30
C LYS A 83 15.94 10.93 -22.28
N GLY A 84 15.29 12.08 -22.08
CA GLY A 84 14.13 12.50 -22.84
C GLY A 84 12.89 11.61 -22.68
N THR A 85 12.81 10.81 -21.59
CA THR A 85 11.69 9.88 -21.38
C THR A 85 10.68 10.42 -20.37
N LEU A 86 9.40 10.37 -20.73
CA LEU A 86 8.30 10.82 -19.87
C LEU A 86 7.96 9.87 -18.72
N TYR A 87 8.51 8.65 -18.72
CA TYR A 87 8.13 7.61 -17.76
C TYR A 87 8.27 8.02 -16.28
N SER A 88 9.35 8.74 -15.94
CA SER A 88 9.53 9.23 -14.57
C SER A 88 8.53 10.33 -14.22
N MET A 89 8.19 11.20 -15.18
CA MET A 89 7.17 12.23 -14.99
C MET A 89 5.78 11.62 -14.85
N GLU A 90 5.42 10.66 -15.70
CA GLU A 90 4.15 9.95 -15.65
C GLU A 90 3.97 9.22 -14.32
N THR A 91 5.02 8.56 -13.82
CA THR A 91 5.00 7.89 -12.52
C THR A 91 4.79 8.88 -11.37
N LEU A 92 5.46 10.04 -11.41
CA LEU A 92 5.30 11.09 -10.40
C LEU A 92 3.90 11.72 -10.45
N LEU A 93 3.40 12.06 -11.64
CA LEU A 93 2.06 12.61 -11.85
C LEU A 93 0.97 11.64 -11.40
N SER A 94 1.12 10.36 -11.72
CA SER A 94 0.19 9.30 -11.30
C SER A 94 0.14 9.12 -9.78
N ARG A 95 1.25 9.37 -9.08
CA ARG A 95 1.30 9.33 -7.62
C ARG A 95 0.57 10.53 -7.00
N VAL A 96 0.67 11.70 -7.64
CA VAL A 96 0.06 12.95 -7.17
C VAL A 96 -1.43 12.99 -7.46
N TYR A 97 -1.81 12.77 -8.72
CA TYR A 97 -3.17 12.95 -9.22
C TYR A 97 -3.98 11.65 -9.30
N GLY A 98 -3.33 10.50 -9.05
CA GLY A 98 -3.92 9.20 -9.27
C GLY A 98 -3.90 8.78 -10.74
N GLN A 99 -4.36 7.56 -11.00
CA GLN A 99 -4.61 7.08 -12.35
C GLN A 99 -6.02 7.50 -12.80
N PRO A 100 -6.24 7.77 -14.10
CA PRO A 100 -7.58 7.97 -14.62
C PRO A 100 -8.47 6.76 -14.31
N LYS A 101 -9.76 7.02 -14.07
CA LYS A 101 -10.73 5.98 -13.70
C LYS A 101 -10.80 4.94 -14.82
N GLN A 102 -10.32 3.74 -14.55
CA GLN A 102 -10.32 2.64 -15.51
C GLN A 102 -11.65 1.90 -15.44
N GLU A 103 -12.43 1.96 -16.51
CA GLU A 103 -13.65 1.16 -16.65
C GLU A 103 -13.29 -0.22 -17.20
N VAL A 104 -13.40 -1.25 -16.35
CA VAL A 104 -13.18 -2.63 -16.76
C VAL A 104 -14.52 -3.24 -17.13
N ALA A 105 -14.75 -3.44 -18.42
CA ALA A 105 -15.91 -4.20 -18.91
C ALA A 105 -15.65 -5.70 -18.69
N ALA A 106 -16.21 -6.26 -17.62
CA ALA A 106 -16.17 -7.71 -17.38
C ALA A 106 -17.26 -8.41 -18.19
N THR A 107 -16.89 -9.04 -19.30
CA THR A 107 -17.82 -9.92 -20.04
C THR A 107 -17.90 -11.26 -19.32
N ILE A 108 -18.89 -11.42 -18.45
CA ILE A 108 -19.20 -12.70 -17.80
C ILE A 108 -20.00 -13.54 -18.79
N SER A 109 -19.35 -14.46 -19.51
CA SER A 109 -20.06 -15.48 -20.27
C SER A 109 -20.44 -16.63 -19.32
N PRO A 110 -21.74 -16.86 -19.03
CA PRO A 110 -22.14 -18.04 -18.28
C PRO A 110 -21.82 -19.28 -19.10
N GLN A 111 -20.92 -20.13 -18.60
CA GLN A 111 -20.68 -21.45 -19.16
C GLN A 111 -21.59 -22.45 -18.44
N PRO A 112 -22.36 -23.29 -19.15
CA PRO A 112 -23.17 -24.31 -18.51
C PRO A 112 -22.25 -25.31 -17.80
N ILE A 113 -22.59 -25.63 -16.55
CA ILE A 113 -21.83 -26.57 -15.68
C ILE A 113 -21.79 -27.98 -16.30
N TRP A 114 -22.79 -28.32 -17.13
CA TRP A 114 -22.89 -29.61 -17.79
C TRP A 114 -22.75 -29.44 -19.30
N GLN A 115 -21.55 -29.68 -19.83
CA GLN A 115 -21.33 -29.86 -21.25
C GLN A 115 -21.24 -31.37 -21.52
N GLY A 116 -22.38 -32.01 -21.82
CA GLY A 116 -22.40 -33.39 -22.31
C GLY A 116 -23.45 -34.34 -21.75
N VAL A 117 -24.27 -33.93 -20.77
CA VAL A 117 -25.35 -34.81 -20.27
C VAL A 117 -26.60 -34.63 -21.13
N LYS A 118 -26.84 -35.55 -22.07
CA LYS A 118 -28.14 -35.70 -22.72
C LYS A 118 -29.07 -36.41 -21.74
N LEU A 119 -29.94 -35.65 -21.07
CA LEU A 119 -31.03 -36.23 -20.28
C LEU A 119 -32.06 -36.80 -21.28
N GLN A 120 -31.98 -38.09 -21.57
CA GLN A 120 -33.10 -38.81 -22.16
C GLN A 120 -34.04 -39.19 -21.03
N VAL A 121 -35.19 -38.51 -20.98
CA VAL A 121 -36.29 -38.91 -20.10
C VAL A 121 -37.17 -39.84 -20.93
N ASP A 122 -37.05 -41.14 -20.71
CA ASP A 122 -38.04 -42.10 -21.22
C ASP A 122 -39.33 -41.90 -20.43
N THR A 123 -40.30 -41.19 -21.00
CA THR A 123 -41.67 -41.21 -20.50
C THR A 123 -42.25 -42.58 -20.80
N ASN A 124 -42.14 -43.50 -19.84
CA ASN A 124 -42.94 -44.72 -19.79
C ASN A 124 -44.40 -44.31 -19.62
N ASN A 125 -45.06 -44.00 -20.73
CA ASN A 125 -46.49 -43.69 -20.77
C ASN A 125 -47.28 -45.01 -20.74
N ASN A 126 -47.23 -45.71 -19.59
CA ASN A 126 -48.18 -46.77 -19.28
C ASN A 126 -49.41 -46.12 -18.65
N GLY A 127 -50.37 -45.75 -19.49
CA GLY A 127 -51.66 -45.19 -19.09
C GLY A 127 -52.78 -45.62 -20.04
N ASN A 128 -53.46 -46.70 -19.65
CA ASN A 128 -54.82 -47.17 -19.98
C ASN A 128 -55.19 -47.47 -21.45
N GLN A 129 -55.57 -48.72 -21.76
CA GLN A 129 -56.91 -49.32 -21.58
C GLN A 129 -57.99 -48.60 -22.40
N ASP A 130 -58.24 -49.14 -23.59
CA ASP A 130 -59.59 -49.45 -24.10
C ASP A 130 -59.63 -50.94 -24.45
#